data_AF-A0A1B7TBM1-F1
#
_entry.id   AF-A0A1B7TBM1-F1
#
_cell.length_a   1.000
_cell.length_b   1.000
_cell.length_c   1.000
_cell.angle_alpha   90.00
_cell.angle_beta   90.00
_cell.angle_gamma   90.00
#
_symmetry.space_group_name_H-M   'P 1'
#
loop_
_entity.id
_entity.type
_entity.pdbx_description
1 polymer ?
#
loop_
_entity_poly.entity_id
_entity_poly.type
_entity_poly.pdbx_seq_one_letter_code
_entity_poly.pdbx_strand_id
1 'polypeptide(L)'
;MLNLKYSERFLVSANYSINHNTVRFFSYGTRLRNKESSAIVSKSYDDKKAIEPIHSPEYNDFLNDNLKIVALPINESQFYLQYLQDKQLIHFEHKVISIEKKVSNKALSYWQKLKDSKKSYATYTVKTIEKLLEKLPWSEQSFASIPSEQFIIKRLQTTELAQKAFPNKKYITFFDYLNLVKTSPELTPKLEKTPIIKPMKIYIPKIPGNTESKAVIGDKIYQMAVMQAKYYSKQMWKCIAAFPLTFPLILIPLVPNIPGFYICYRLYWNFKAFAGAKHIMEMYHKNQGSSFQLEYVPEFTKSFSKIYDTEEQRLLLKNDEQMDAFETLVKDMDLEKAKANVQRAIMQENYK
;
A
#
# COMPACT_ATOMS: atom_id res chain seq x y z
N MET A 1 -6.39 -22.30 23.61
CA MET A 1 -5.21 -22.88 22.91
C MET A 1 -4.67 -21.90 21.89
N LEU A 2 -4.02 -20.83 22.35
CA LEU A 2 -3.50 -19.73 21.52
C LEU A 2 -1.98 -19.70 21.67
N ASN A 3 -1.29 -20.57 20.93
CA ASN A 3 0.16 -20.54 20.80
C ASN A 3 0.49 -21.06 19.41
N LEU A 4 1.12 -20.19 18.60
CA LEU A 4 1.70 -20.37 17.25
C LEU A 4 1.12 -19.35 16.26
N LYS A 5 1.72 -18.14 16.19
CA LYS A 5 1.86 -17.29 14.98
C LYS A 5 2.45 -15.89 15.24
N TYR A 6 3.47 -15.79 16.09
CA TYR A 6 4.18 -14.51 16.31
C TYR A 6 5.37 -14.29 15.35
N SER A 7 5.85 -15.33 14.66
CA SER A 7 7.07 -15.30 13.83
C SER A 7 6.89 -14.77 12.39
N GLU A 8 5.65 -14.59 11.91
CA GLU A 8 5.35 -14.10 10.54
C GLU A 8 5.39 -12.56 10.43
N ARG A 9 5.38 -11.81 11.54
CA ARG A 9 5.16 -10.35 11.57
C ARG A 9 6.34 -9.51 11.04
N PHE A 10 7.58 -9.90 11.30
CA PHE A 10 8.74 -9.23 10.71
C PHE A 10 8.85 -9.52 9.22
N LEU A 11 8.56 -10.76 8.83
CA LEU A 11 8.57 -11.20 7.45
C LEU A 11 7.54 -10.43 6.62
N VAL A 12 6.36 -10.11 7.15
CA VAL A 12 5.42 -9.22 6.45
C VAL A 12 5.99 -7.82 6.24
N SER A 13 6.58 -7.19 7.26
CA SER A 13 7.16 -5.83 7.12
C SER A 13 8.41 -5.75 6.24
N ALA A 14 9.23 -6.82 6.21
CA ALA A 14 10.43 -6.91 5.37
C ALA A 14 10.11 -7.45 3.96
N ASN A 15 9.17 -8.39 3.83
CA ASN A 15 8.66 -8.86 2.55
C ASN A 15 7.81 -7.80 1.85
N TYR A 16 7.22 -6.82 2.55
CA TYR A 16 6.47 -5.75 1.91
C TYR A 16 7.39 -4.83 1.07
N SER A 17 8.61 -4.54 1.54
CA SER A 17 9.65 -3.86 0.74
C SER A 17 10.15 -4.72 -0.45
N ILE A 18 9.96 -6.04 -0.40
CA ILE A 18 10.35 -6.98 -1.47
C ILE A 18 9.19 -7.23 -2.46
N ASN A 19 7.94 -7.16 -1.99
CA ASN A 19 6.74 -7.56 -2.74
C ASN A 19 6.08 -6.44 -3.54
N HIS A 20 6.58 -5.20 -3.45
CA HIS A 20 6.25 -4.18 -4.43
C HIS A 20 6.69 -4.61 -5.84
N ASN A 21 7.68 -5.49 -5.99
CA ASN A 21 8.14 -6.00 -7.27
C ASN A 21 8.61 -7.47 -7.21
N THR A 22 7.69 -8.36 -7.62
CA THR A 22 7.85 -9.82 -7.90
C THR A 22 8.16 -10.73 -6.73
N VAL A 23 7.25 -11.67 -6.38
CA VAL A 23 7.63 -13.02 -5.91
C VAL A 23 6.59 -14.07 -6.34
N ARG A 24 7.11 -15.19 -6.85
CA ARG A 24 6.45 -16.47 -7.14
C ARG A 24 5.98 -17.15 -5.84
N PHE A 25 4.84 -17.81 -5.95
CA PHE A 25 4.28 -18.76 -5.01
C PHE A 25 5.33 -19.73 -4.42
N PHE A 26 5.35 -19.85 -3.10
CA PHE A 26 5.70 -21.09 -2.42
C PHE A 26 4.43 -21.64 -1.79
N SER A 27 3.73 -22.50 -2.52
CA SER A 27 2.71 -23.38 -1.97
C SER A 27 3.40 -24.56 -1.29
N TYR A 28 3.15 -24.73 0.00
CA TYR A 28 3.40 -26.00 0.69
C TYR A 28 2.27 -26.96 0.29
N GLY A 29 2.50 -27.74 -0.76
CA GLY A 29 1.62 -28.81 -1.21
C GLY A 29 2.12 -30.17 -0.72
N THR A 30 1.40 -30.75 0.22
CA THR A 30 1.53 -32.11 0.71
C THR A 30 1.48 -33.15 -0.42
N ARG A 31 2.42 -34.10 -0.37
CA ARG A 31 2.44 -35.35 -1.14
C ARG A 31 1.09 -36.06 -1.09
N LEU A 32 0.47 -36.27 -2.25
CA LEU A 32 -0.43 -37.39 -2.48
C LEU A 32 -0.03 -38.14 -3.75
N ARG A 33 -0.18 -39.46 -3.64
CA ARG A 33 0.50 -40.52 -4.37
C ARG A 33 -0.29 -40.84 -5.64
N ASN A 34 0.37 -40.84 -6.79
CA ASN A 34 -0.20 -41.33 -8.05
C ASN A 34 -0.54 -42.83 -7.93
N LYS A 35 -1.75 -43.20 -8.37
CA LYS A 35 -2.05 -44.52 -8.93
C LYS A 35 -2.95 -44.30 -10.15
N GLU A 36 -2.46 -44.76 -11.29
CA GLU A 36 -3.14 -44.83 -12.56
C GLU A 36 -4.36 -45.75 -12.49
N SER A 37 -5.41 -45.43 -13.24
CA SER A 37 -6.20 -46.41 -14.01
C SER A 37 -7.12 -45.69 -15.00
N SER A 38 -6.92 -46.05 -16.26
CA SER A 38 -7.68 -45.73 -17.47
C SER A 38 -9.14 -46.17 -17.41
N ALA A 39 -10.07 -45.34 -17.91
CA ALA A 39 -11.22 -45.80 -18.71
C ALA A 39 -11.88 -44.63 -19.44
N ILE A 40 -12.04 -44.82 -20.75
CA ILE A 40 -12.71 -43.97 -21.73
C ILE A 40 -14.22 -44.07 -21.49
N VAL A 41 -14.91 -42.96 -21.23
CA VAL A 41 -16.35 -42.81 -21.53
C VAL A 41 -16.60 -41.38 -21.97
N SER A 42 -16.92 -41.25 -23.26
CA SER A 42 -17.44 -40.06 -23.91
C SER A 42 -18.82 -39.68 -23.38
N LYS A 43 -19.04 -38.40 -23.06
CA LYS A 43 -20.38 -37.80 -23.10
C LYS A 43 -20.34 -36.27 -23.12
N SER A 44 -20.83 -35.74 -24.24
CA SER A 44 -21.56 -34.47 -24.41
C SER A 44 -20.96 -33.20 -23.79
N TYR A 45 -20.21 -32.46 -24.61
CA TYR A 45 -19.94 -31.05 -24.39
C TYR A 45 -21.25 -30.26 -24.61
N ASP A 46 -21.93 -29.93 -23.52
CA ASP A 46 -22.93 -28.86 -23.51
C ASP A 46 -22.20 -27.53 -23.35
N ASP A 47 -22.28 -26.72 -24.40
CA ASP A 47 -21.61 -25.44 -24.59
C ASP A 47 -22.28 -24.37 -23.72
N LYS A 48 -22.07 -24.44 -22.39
CA LYS A 48 -22.38 -23.32 -21.49
C LYS A 48 -21.26 -22.30 -21.64
N LYS A 49 -21.46 -21.31 -22.51
CA LYS A 49 -20.75 -20.02 -22.41
C LYS A 49 -20.78 -19.59 -20.94
N ALA A 50 -19.62 -19.59 -20.28
CA ALA A 50 -19.49 -19.06 -18.95
C ALA A 50 -19.95 -17.60 -19.01
N ILE A 51 -21.10 -17.32 -18.41
CA ILE A 51 -21.58 -15.94 -18.24
C ILE A 51 -20.58 -15.32 -17.27
N GLU A 52 -19.67 -14.49 -17.78
CA GLU A 52 -18.82 -13.69 -16.91
C GLU A 52 -19.73 -12.93 -15.94
N PRO A 53 -19.42 -12.93 -14.64
CA PRO A 53 -20.26 -12.24 -13.66
C PRO A 53 -20.41 -10.78 -14.08
N ILE A 54 -21.66 -10.31 -14.15
CA ILE A 54 -21.96 -8.93 -14.53
C ILE A 54 -21.45 -8.03 -13.41
N HIS A 55 -20.23 -7.52 -13.59
CA HIS A 55 -19.60 -6.55 -12.71
C HIS A 55 -20.16 -5.15 -12.95
N SER A 56 -20.20 -4.34 -11.89
CA SER A 56 -20.57 -2.93 -12.00
C SER A 56 -19.58 -2.17 -12.91
N PRO A 57 -20.02 -1.08 -13.56
CA PRO A 57 -19.13 -0.20 -14.32
C PRO A 57 -17.94 0.29 -13.50
N GLU A 58 -18.15 0.59 -12.21
CA GLU A 58 -17.13 1.07 -11.27
C GLU A 58 -16.10 -0.02 -10.96
N TYR A 59 -16.54 -1.27 -10.80
CA TYR A 59 -15.63 -2.40 -10.60
C TYR A 59 -14.83 -2.72 -11.86
N ASN A 60 -15.46 -2.66 -13.04
CA ASN A 60 -14.74 -2.80 -14.31
C ASN A 60 -13.71 -1.69 -14.51
N ASP A 61 -14.05 -0.45 -14.15
CA ASP A 61 -13.10 0.67 -14.17
C ASP A 61 -11.96 0.44 -13.15
N PHE A 62 -12.26 -0.06 -11.95
CA PHE A 62 -11.24 -0.46 -10.97
C PHE A 62 -10.29 -1.52 -11.52
N LEU A 63 -10.79 -2.59 -12.14
CA LEU A 63 -9.96 -3.66 -12.71
C LEU A 63 -9.05 -3.15 -13.83
N ASN A 64 -9.57 -2.25 -14.67
CA ASN A 64 -8.84 -1.69 -15.81
C ASN A 64 -7.94 -0.50 -15.46
N ASP A 65 -8.03 0.05 -14.25
CA ASP A 65 -7.17 1.15 -13.83
C ASP A 65 -5.79 0.65 -13.36
N ASN A 66 -4.77 0.97 -14.14
CA ASN A 66 -3.37 0.59 -13.91
C ASN A 66 -2.65 1.42 -12.83
N LEU A 67 -3.22 2.55 -12.39
CA LEU A 67 -2.64 3.48 -11.40
C LEU A 67 -3.73 4.01 -10.49
N LYS A 68 -3.89 3.37 -9.34
CA LYS A 68 -5.02 3.62 -8.43
C LYS A 68 -4.60 3.54 -6.96
N ILE A 69 -5.40 4.16 -6.12
CA ILE A 69 -5.35 3.97 -4.68
C ILE A 69 -6.64 3.28 -4.27
N VAL A 70 -6.54 2.36 -3.33
CA VAL A 70 -7.67 1.78 -2.65
C VAL A 70 -7.70 2.31 -1.23
N ALA A 71 -8.86 2.74 -0.77
CA ALA A 71 -9.09 3.16 0.60
C ALA A 71 -10.09 2.21 1.26
N LEU A 72 -9.71 1.64 2.40
CA LEU A 72 -10.59 0.85 3.25
C LEU A 72 -10.87 1.64 4.54
N PRO A 73 -12.11 2.10 4.78
CA PRO A 73 -12.47 2.74 6.04
C PRO A 73 -12.30 1.74 7.19
N ILE A 74 -11.51 2.10 8.20
CA ILE A 74 -11.40 1.32 9.45
C ILE A 74 -12.46 1.79 10.45
N ASN A 75 -12.71 3.10 10.46
CA ASN A 75 -13.80 3.77 11.15
C ASN A 75 -14.19 5.02 10.32
N GLU A 76 -15.00 5.92 10.89
CA GLU A 76 -15.47 7.12 10.17
C GLU A 76 -14.39 8.15 9.83
N SER A 77 -13.19 8.06 10.43
CA SER A 77 -12.10 9.04 10.29
C SER A 77 -10.78 8.45 9.80
N GLN A 78 -10.58 7.15 9.98
CA GLN A 78 -9.34 6.44 9.66
C GLN A 78 -9.54 5.54 8.45
N PHE A 79 -8.64 5.68 7.47
CA PHE A 79 -8.67 4.92 6.22
C PHE A 79 -7.34 4.20 6.02
N TYR A 80 -7.39 2.90 5.75
CA TYR A 80 -6.25 2.17 5.25
C TYR A 80 -6.14 2.40 3.74
N LEU A 81 -5.14 3.18 3.35
CA LEU A 81 -4.78 3.46 1.96
C LEU A 81 -3.74 2.45 1.45
N GLN A 82 -3.93 1.98 0.22
CA GLN A 82 -3.00 1.14 -0.51
C GLN A 82 -2.86 1.64 -1.95
N TYR A 83 -1.65 1.99 -2.35
CA TYR A 83 -1.36 2.26 -3.77
C TYR A 83 -1.19 0.95 -4.55
N LEU A 84 -1.85 0.86 -5.70
CA LEU A 84 -1.79 -0.25 -6.63
C LEU A 84 -1.34 0.24 -8.01
N GLN A 85 -0.32 -0.43 -8.56
CA GLN A 85 0.25 -0.12 -9.85
C GLN A 85 0.49 -1.39 -10.65
N ASP A 86 0.11 -1.35 -11.93
CA ASP A 86 0.41 -2.43 -12.86
C ASP A 86 1.93 -2.55 -13.11
N LYS A 87 2.39 -3.80 -13.18
CA LYS A 87 3.80 -4.15 -13.34
C LYS A 87 4.41 -3.62 -14.63
N GLN A 88 3.60 -3.44 -15.67
CA GLN A 88 4.08 -2.95 -16.96
C GLN A 88 4.55 -1.48 -16.89
N LEU A 89 4.09 -0.72 -15.90
CA LEU A 89 4.45 0.68 -15.69
C LEU A 89 5.71 0.85 -14.81
N ILE A 90 6.30 -0.22 -14.27
CA ILE A 90 7.50 -0.16 -13.42
C ILE A 90 8.76 0.23 -14.19
N HIS A 91 8.74 0.16 -15.53
CA HIS A 91 9.93 0.33 -16.37
C HIS A 91 10.56 1.73 -16.33
N PHE A 92 9.88 2.72 -15.73
CA PHE A 92 10.36 4.10 -15.62
C PHE A 92 11.31 4.36 -14.43
N GLU A 93 11.42 3.46 -13.45
CA GLU A 93 12.11 3.71 -12.17
C GLU A 93 13.37 2.83 -11.92
N HIS A 94 14.06 2.43 -12.98
CA HIS A 94 14.97 1.26 -12.95
C HIS A 94 16.15 1.33 -11.94
N LYS A 95 16.66 2.52 -11.56
CA LYS A 95 17.88 2.63 -10.73
C LYS A 95 17.62 2.72 -9.22
N VAL A 96 16.68 3.56 -8.78
CA VAL A 96 16.40 3.72 -7.34
C VAL A 96 15.73 2.48 -6.78
N ILE A 97 14.70 1.96 -7.48
CA ILE A 97 14.02 0.72 -7.10
C ILE A 97 14.99 -0.46 -7.04
N SER A 98 15.94 -0.56 -7.98
CA SER A 98 16.88 -1.69 -7.98
C SER A 98 17.87 -1.61 -6.82
N ILE A 99 18.30 -0.40 -6.43
CA ILE A 99 19.11 -0.19 -5.22
C ILE A 99 18.30 -0.54 -3.98
N GLU A 100 17.09 -0.02 -3.85
CA GLU A 100 16.19 -0.35 -2.74
C GLU A 100 16.02 -1.86 -2.63
N LYS A 101 15.69 -2.55 -3.73
CA LYS A 101 15.53 -4.01 -3.76
C LYS A 101 16.79 -4.74 -3.32
N LYS A 102 17.97 -4.32 -3.79
CA LYS A 102 19.25 -4.92 -3.37
C LYS A 102 19.50 -4.74 -1.87
N VAL A 103 19.28 -3.54 -1.35
CA VAL A 103 19.45 -3.22 0.07
C VAL A 103 18.46 -4.00 0.92
N SER A 104 17.18 -4.03 0.54
CA SER A 104 16.12 -4.77 1.24
C SER A 104 16.36 -6.27 1.23
N ASN A 105 16.80 -6.85 0.11
CA ASN A 105 17.16 -8.27 0.05
C ASN A 105 18.35 -8.61 0.96
N LYS A 106 19.38 -7.75 1.00
CA LYS A 106 20.53 -7.94 1.88
C LYS A 106 20.12 -7.83 3.35
N ALA A 107 19.30 -6.83 3.70
CA ALA A 107 18.75 -6.63 5.02
C ALA A 107 17.89 -7.82 5.46
N LEU A 108 17.03 -8.35 4.59
CA LEU A 108 16.24 -9.55 4.84
C LEU A 108 17.16 -10.75 5.11
N SER A 109 18.19 -10.95 4.29
CA SER A 109 19.12 -12.06 4.47
C SER A 109 19.84 -12.01 5.81
N TYR A 110 20.21 -10.81 6.26
CA TYR A 110 20.85 -10.58 7.55
C TYR A 110 19.89 -10.81 8.70
N TRP A 111 18.66 -10.33 8.56
CA TRP A 111 17.61 -10.56 9.55
C TRP A 111 17.30 -12.05 9.73
N GLN A 112 17.20 -12.82 8.64
CA GLN A 112 16.97 -14.27 8.75
C GLN A 112 18.12 -14.97 9.49
N LYS A 113 19.36 -14.61 9.18
CA LYS A 113 20.53 -15.13 9.91
C LYS A 113 20.47 -14.82 11.41
N LEU A 114 19.94 -13.65 11.79
CA LEU A 114 19.74 -13.30 13.21
C LEU A 114 18.62 -14.14 13.85
N LYS A 115 17.50 -14.36 13.15
CA LYS A 115 16.41 -15.21 13.65
C LYS A 115 16.82 -16.67 13.83
N ASP A 116 17.60 -17.20 12.90
CA ASP A 116 18.03 -18.61 12.91
C ASP A 116 19.19 -18.86 13.88
N SER A 117 19.80 -17.81 14.43
CA SER A 117 20.92 -17.92 15.36
C SER A 117 20.45 -18.41 16.74
N LYS A 118 21.13 -19.41 17.29
CA LYS A 118 20.91 -19.90 18.66
C LYS A 118 21.62 -19.08 19.75
N LYS A 119 22.38 -18.05 19.37
CA LYS A 119 23.16 -17.24 20.31
C LYS A 119 22.23 -16.35 21.14
N SER A 120 22.46 -16.28 22.45
CA SER A 120 21.59 -15.55 23.39
C SER A 120 21.37 -14.08 23.03
N TYR A 121 22.43 -13.39 22.57
CA TYR A 121 22.33 -12.00 22.13
C TYR A 121 21.43 -11.83 20.90
N ALA A 122 21.42 -12.80 19.97
CA ALA A 122 20.63 -12.72 18.75
C ALA A 122 19.13 -12.90 19.06
N THR A 123 18.79 -13.85 19.93
CA THR A 123 17.41 -14.04 20.42
C THR A 123 16.91 -12.81 21.18
N TYR A 124 17.73 -12.24 22.06
CA TYR A 124 17.40 -11.01 22.78
C TYR A 124 17.15 -9.83 21.82
N THR A 125 18.01 -9.70 20.81
CA THR A 125 17.93 -8.68 19.77
C THR A 125 16.63 -8.78 18.99
N VAL A 126 16.33 -9.97 18.47
CA VAL A 126 15.13 -10.24 17.68
C VAL A 126 13.90 -9.90 18.51
N LYS A 127 13.83 -10.39 19.75
CA LYS A 127 12.72 -10.11 20.67
C LYS A 127 12.55 -8.61 20.95
N THR A 128 13.64 -7.89 21.13
CA THR A 128 13.62 -6.45 21.41
C THR A 128 13.13 -5.65 20.20
N ILE A 129 13.66 -5.94 19.00
CA ILE A 129 13.20 -5.30 17.76
C ILE A 129 11.75 -5.64 17.46
N GLU A 130 11.34 -6.91 17.58
CA GLU A 130 9.95 -7.32 17.34
C GLU A 130 9.00 -6.56 18.28
N LYS A 131 9.33 -6.45 19.57
CA LYS A 131 8.55 -5.66 20.53
C LYS A 131 8.47 -4.18 20.15
N LEU A 132 9.53 -3.61 19.58
CA LEU A 132 9.51 -2.23 19.08
C LEU A 132 8.66 -2.09 17.82
N LEU A 133 8.71 -3.06 16.90
CA LEU A 133 7.94 -3.06 15.67
C LEU A 133 6.44 -3.28 15.91
N GLU A 134 6.07 -4.04 16.94
CA GLU A 134 4.66 -4.23 17.33
C GLU A 134 4.00 -2.92 17.78
N LYS A 135 4.77 -2.01 18.37
CA LYS A 135 4.29 -0.70 18.82
C LYS A 135 4.12 0.32 17.69
N LEU A 136 4.54 0.00 16.48
CA LEU A 136 4.41 0.93 15.36
C LEU A 136 2.93 1.18 15.02
N PRO A 137 2.58 2.42 14.65
CA PRO A 137 1.24 2.73 14.19
C PRO A 137 0.98 2.02 12.85
N TRP A 138 -0.17 1.37 12.72
CA TRP A 138 -0.59 0.67 11.49
C TRP A 138 -0.54 1.56 10.24
N SER A 139 -0.81 2.86 10.42
CA SER A 139 -0.86 3.86 9.36
C SER A 139 0.47 4.05 8.63
N GLU A 140 1.58 3.61 9.21
CA GLU A 140 2.90 3.76 8.59
C GLU A 140 2.95 3.01 7.27
N GLN A 141 2.52 1.75 7.27
CA GLN A 141 2.54 0.89 6.08
C GLN A 141 1.55 1.41 5.03
N SER A 142 0.41 1.91 5.49
CA SER A 142 -0.60 2.49 4.60
C SER A 142 -0.04 3.69 3.83
N PHE A 143 0.50 4.71 4.52
CA PHE A 143 1.05 5.87 3.85
C PHE A 143 2.35 5.57 3.10
N ALA A 144 3.21 4.69 3.63
CA ALA A 144 4.45 4.31 2.95
C ALA A 144 4.23 3.56 1.62
N SER A 145 3.04 2.98 1.42
CA SER A 145 2.66 2.36 0.14
C SER A 145 2.51 3.40 -0.97
N ILE A 146 2.13 4.63 -0.65
CA ILE A 146 1.91 5.70 -1.61
C ILE A 146 3.29 6.28 -1.99
N PRO A 147 3.68 6.21 -3.27
CA PRO A 147 4.94 6.80 -3.71
C PRO A 147 4.88 8.32 -3.59
N SER A 148 6.01 8.99 -3.46
CA SER A 148 6.03 10.45 -3.52
C SER A 148 5.73 10.95 -4.93
N GLU A 149 5.17 12.14 -5.03
CA GLU A 149 4.89 12.88 -6.27
C GLU A 149 6.01 12.82 -7.32
N GLN A 150 7.27 12.99 -6.91
CA GLN A 150 8.43 12.96 -7.82
C GLN A 150 8.70 11.59 -8.50
N PHE A 151 8.20 10.50 -7.92
CA PHE A 151 8.39 9.15 -8.44
C PHE A 151 7.15 8.66 -9.19
N ILE A 152 5.98 9.24 -8.93
CA ILE A 152 4.77 8.77 -9.58
C ILE A 152 4.71 9.19 -11.05
N ILE A 153 4.23 8.25 -11.86
CA ILE A 153 3.90 8.50 -13.26
C ILE A 153 2.52 9.14 -13.32
N LYS A 154 2.39 10.22 -14.08
CA LYS A 154 1.12 10.93 -14.28
C LYS A 154 0.46 10.49 -15.58
N ARG A 155 -0.85 10.24 -15.51
CA ARG A 155 -1.68 9.89 -16.67
C ARG A 155 -2.07 11.15 -17.41
N LEU A 156 -1.89 11.19 -18.72
CA LEU A 156 -2.37 12.30 -19.54
C LEU A 156 -3.86 12.16 -19.85
N GLN A 157 -4.55 13.30 -19.94
CA GLN A 157 -5.90 13.36 -20.47
C GLN A 157 -5.90 13.29 -22.00
N THR A 158 -7.04 12.94 -22.59
CA THR A 158 -7.22 12.89 -24.05
C THR A 158 -7.54 14.26 -24.66
N THR A 159 -7.33 15.35 -23.92
CA THR A 159 -7.64 16.71 -24.40
C THR A 159 -6.66 17.16 -25.48
N GLU A 160 -7.09 18.04 -26.39
CA GLU A 160 -6.22 18.60 -27.42
C GLU A 160 -4.97 19.26 -26.83
N LEU A 161 -5.13 19.93 -25.68
CA LEU A 161 -4.02 20.60 -24.99
C LEU A 161 -2.98 19.59 -24.50
N ALA A 162 -3.41 18.47 -23.93
CA ALA A 162 -2.50 17.40 -23.50
C ALA A 162 -1.78 16.75 -24.69
N GLN A 163 -2.50 16.50 -25.79
CA GLN A 163 -1.92 15.92 -27.01
C GLN A 163 -0.91 16.87 -27.69
N LYS A 164 -1.19 18.19 -27.69
CA LYS A 164 -0.27 19.22 -28.20
C LYS A 164 0.99 19.34 -27.33
N ALA A 165 0.83 19.29 -26.01
CA ALA A 165 1.95 19.40 -25.06
C ALA A 165 2.85 18.15 -25.06
N PHE A 166 2.25 16.97 -25.20
CA PHE A 166 2.96 15.69 -25.16
C PHE A 166 2.44 14.74 -26.26
N PRO A 167 2.89 14.92 -27.51
CA PRO A 167 2.42 14.11 -28.63
C PRO A 167 2.76 12.64 -28.43
N ASN A 168 1.79 11.77 -28.69
CA ASN A 168 1.89 10.30 -28.61
C ASN A 168 2.29 9.73 -27.22
N LYS A 169 2.25 10.54 -26.15
CA LYS A 169 2.48 10.06 -24.78
C LYS A 169 1.14 9.82 -24.07
N LYS A 170 1.02 8.68 -23.40
CA LYS A 170 -0.09 8.39 -22.46
C LYS A 170 0.26 8.71 -21.01
N TYR A 171 1.56 8.74 -20.72
CA TYR A 171 2.12 8.89 -19.39
C TYR A 171 3.29 9.87 -19.45
N ILE A 172 3.44 10.67 -18.39
CA ILE A 172 4.56 11.58 -18.22
C ILE A 172 5.12 11.47 -16.80
N THR A 173 6.39 11.83 -16.64
CA THR A 173 7.01 11.93 -15.32
C THR A 173 6.68 13.28 -14.68
N PHE A 174 6.90 13.37 -13.37
CA PHE A 174 6.85 14.65 -12.66
C PHE A 174 7.80 15.70 -13.27
N PHE A 175 9.01 15.29 -13.66
CA PHE A 175 9.98 16.18 -14.28
C PHE A 175 9.53 16.69 -15.65
N ASP A 176 8.90 15.84 -16.47
CA ASP A 176 8.32 16.28 -17.75
C ASP A 176 7.28 17.38 -17.53
N TYR A 177 6.39 17.21 -16.53
CA TYR A 177 5.39 18.21 -16.18
C TYR A 177 6.03 19.52 -15.68
N LEU A 178 7.00 19.44 -14.77
CA LEU A 178 7.69 20.63 -14.27
C LEU A 178 8.43 21.36 -15.38
N ASN A 179 9.07 20.64 -16.30
CA ASN A 179 9.78 21.24 -17.43
C ASN A 179 8.81 21.97 -18.37
N LEU A 180 7.61 21.43 -18.61
CA LEU A 180 6.57 22.11 -19.38
C LEU A 180 6.16 23.43 -18.71
N VAL A 181 5.83 23.40 -17.41
CA VAL A 181 5.40 24.60 -16.67
C VAL A 181 6.50 25.65 -16.60
N LYS A 182 7.76 25.22 -16.45
CA LYS A 182 8.92 26.12 -16.43
C LYS A 182 9.20 26.77 -17.79
N THR A 183 9.08 26.01 -18.87
CA THR A 183 9.41 26.48 -20.23
C THR A 183 8.29 27.33 -20.82
N SER A 184 7.05 27.12 -20.39
CA SER A 184 5.87 27.82 -20.88
C SER A 184 4.99 28.35 -19.74
N PRO A 185 5.43 29.40 -19.02
CA PRO A 185 4.69 29.96 -17.87
C PRO A 185 3.27 30.41 -18.21
N GLU A 186 3.04 30.84 -19.45
CA GLU A 186 1.73 31.25 -20.00
C GLU A 186 0.70 30.12 -20.06
N LEU A 187 1.13 28.86 -19.95
CA LEU A 187 0.22 27.70 -19.89
C LEU A 187 -0.37 27.49 -18.50
N THR A 188 0.27 27.96 -17.43
CA THR A 188 -0.20 27.78 -16.04
C THR A 188 -1.69 28.12 -15.84
N PRO A 189 -2.18 29.32 -16.23
CA PRO A 189 -3.60 29.65 -16.06
C PRO A 189 -4.54 28.81 -16.94
N LYS A 190 -4.04 28.25 -18.05
CA LYS A 190 -4.82 27.32 -18.90
C LYS A 190 -4.89 25.93 -18.26
N LEU A 191 -3.80 25.47 -17.63
CA LEU A 191 -3.72 24.18 -16.95
C LEU A 191 -4.63 24.13 -15.70
N GLU A 192 -4.85 25.25 -15.03
CA GLU A 192 -5.81 25.34 -13.92
C GLU A 192 -7.26 25.10 -14.38
N LYS A 193 -7.62 25.63 -15.56
CA LYS A 193 -8.98 25.48 -16.12
C LYS A 193 -9.17 24.16 -16.85
N THR A 194 -8.13 23.68 -17.52
CA THR A 194 -8.15 22.46 -18.32
C THR A 194 -6.94 21.61 -17.95
N PRO A 195 -7.06 20.80 -16.89
CA PRO A 195 -5.95 19.97 -16.44
C PRO A 195 -5.55 18.96 -17.52
N ILE A 196 -4.25 18.84 -17.78
CA ILE A 196 -3.71 17.85 -18.74
C ILE A 196 -3.45 16.49 -18.09
N ILE A 197 -3.45 16.44 -16.76
CA ILE A 197 -3.24 15.22 -15.99
C ILE A 197 -4.61 14.71 -15.55
N LYS A 198 -4.83 13.40 -15.74
CA LYS A 198 -6.03 12.71 -15.26
C LYS A 198 -5.91 12.51 -13.73
N PRO A 199 -6.95 12.80 -12.95
CA PRO A 199 -6.92 12.58 -11.50
C PRO A 199 -6.63 11.11 -11.15
N MET A 200 -5.95 10.90 -10.04
CA MET A 200 -5.80 9.59 -9.41
C MET A 200 -7.13 9.13 -8.84
N LYS A 201 -7.55 7.90 -9.14
CA LYS A 201 -8.77 7.35 -8.58
C LYS A 201 -8.48 6.70 -7.23
N ILE A 202 -9.29 7.06 -6.23
CA ILE A 202 -9.33 6.41 -4.92
C ILE A 202 -10.62 5.60 -4.86
N TYR A 203 -10.50 4.27 -4.97
CA TYR A 203 -11.63 3.36 -4.91
C TYR A 203 -11.92 2.98 -3.45
N ILE A 204 -13.18 3.09 -3.04
CA ILE A 204 -13.58 2.98 -1.64
C ILE A 204 -15.00 2.36 -1.53
N PRO A 205 -15.29 1.51 -0.53
CA PRO A 205 -16.66 1.12 -0.24
C PRO A 205 -17.46 2.30 0.33
N LYS A 206 -18.78 2.31 0.12
CA LYS A 206 -19.65 3.24 0.85
C LYS A 206 -19.75 2.77 2.32
N ILE A 207 -19.55 3.68 3.26
CA ILE A 207 -19.70 3.38 4.69
C ILE A 207 -21.21 3.24 4.98
N PRO A 208 -21.70 2.09 5.50
CA PRO A 208 -23.09 1.91 5.87
C PRO A 208 -23.56 2.96 6.86
N GLY A 209 -24.77 3.50 6.66
CA GLY A 209 -25.31 4.57 7.50
C GLY A 209 -24.72 5.97 7.25
N ASN A 210 -23.60 6.08 6.52
CA ASN A 210 -22.99 7.37 6.21
C ASN A 210 -23.64 8.01 4.95
N THR A 211 -24.06 9.27 5.10
CA THR A 211 -24.66 10.10 4.05
C THR A 211 -23.75 11.23 3.56
N GLU A 212 -22.52 11.30 4.08
CA GLU A 212 -21.52 12.29 3.69
C GLU A 212 -21.22 12.27 2.20
N SER A 213 -20.97 13.45 1.64
CA SER A 213 -20.56 13.58 0.25
C SER A 213 -19.12 13.07 0.04
N LYS A 214 -18.79 12.70 -1.20
CA LYS A 214 -17.41 12.36 -1.60
C LYS A 214 -16.41 13.46 -1.19
N ALA A 215 -16.80 14.73 -1.23
CA ALA A 215 -15.94 15.84 -0.83
C ALA A 215 -15.59 15.81 0.67
N VAL A 216 -16.56 15.49 1.54
CA VAL A 216 -16.35 15.35 2.99
C VAL A 216 -15.43 14.17 3.30
N ILE A 217 -15.64 13.03 2.64
CA ILE A 217 -14.73 11.87 2.76
C ILE A 217 -13.31 12.22 2.29
N GLY A 218 -13.21 12.99 1.19
CA GLY A 218 -11.94 13.51 0.69
C GLY A 218 -11.23 14.40 1.71
N ASP A 219 -11.96 15.29 2.39
CA ASP A 219 -11.42 16.10 3.48
C ASP A 219 -10.92 15.23 4.64
N LYS A 220 -11.69 14.22 5.06
CA LYS A 220 -11.23 13.30 6.13
C LYS A 220 -9.92 12.58 5.79
N ILE A 221 -9.78 12.08 4.55
CA ILE A 221 -8.52 11.48 4.07
C ILE A 221 -7.38 12.51 4.11
N TYR A 222 -7.65 13.76 3.71
CA TYR A 222 -6.70 14.86 3.78
C TYR A 222 -6.29 15.19 5.22
N GLN A 223 -7.24 15.35 6.14
CA GLN A 223 -6.95 15.63 7.55
C GLN A 223 -6.12 14.50 8.18
N MET A 224 -6.44 13.24 7.87
CA MET A 224 -5.61 12.10 8.27
C MET A 224 -4.19 12.23 7.72
N ALA A 225 -4.02 12.57 6.44
CA ALA A 225 -2.70 12.77 5.86
C ALA A 225 -1.91 13.92 6.54
N VAL A 226 -2.56 15.04 6.87
CA VAL A 226 -1.94 16.17 7.60
C VAL A 226 -1.42 15.73 8.96
N MET A 227 -2.25 15.04 9.74
CA MET A 227 -1.87 14.55 11.07
C MET A 227 -0.67 13.59 10.98
N GLN A 228 -0.68 12.70 9.99
CA GLN A 228 0.31 11.66 9.83
C GLN A 228 1.62 12.20 9.27
N ALA A 229 1.58 13.16 8.34
CA ALA A 229 2.76 13.88 7.87
C ALA A 229 3.49 14.57 9.03
N LYS A 230 2.75 15.25 9.92
CA LYS A 230 3.33 15.87 11.13
C LYS A 230 3.96 14.84 12.06
N TYR A 231 3.27 13.72 12.30
CA TYR A 231 3.77 12.64 13.15
C TYR A 231 5.07 12.04 12.58
N TYR A 232 5.07 11.57 11.33
CA TYR A 232 6.22 10.90 10.73
C TYR A 232 7.40 11.84 10.51
N SER A 233 7.17 13.12 10.20
CA SER A 233 8.23 14.14 10.16
C SER A 233 8.92 14.28 11.51
N LYS A 234 8.16 14.39 12.61
CA LYS A 234 8.71 14.45 13.97
C LYS A 234 9.53 13.20 14.31
N GLN A 235 9.05 12.00 13.96
CA GLN A 235 9.78 10.76 14.21
C GLN A 235 11.03 10.63 13.34
N MET A 236 10.98 11.08 12.08
CA MET A 236 12.12 11.14 11.17
C MET A 236 13.25 12.00 11.77
N TRP A 237 12.93 13.20 12.25
CA TRP A 237 13.91 14.09 12.89
C TRP A 237 14.51 13.50 14.16
N LYS A 238 13.73 12.77 14.98
CA LYS A 238 14.27 12.03 16.12
C LYS A 238 15.27 10.95 15.69
N CYS A 239 14.98 10.21 14.63
CA CYS A 239 15.91 9.21 14.09
C CYS A 239 17.19 9.87 13.56
N ILE A 240 17.09 11.00 12.86
CA ILE A 240 18.25 11.78 12.38
C ILE A 240 19.11 12.25 13.56
N ALA A 241 18.50 12.79 14.61
CA ALA A 241 19.21 13.24 15.81
C ALA A 241 19.86 12.08 16.58
N ALA A 242 19.23 10.89 16.58
CA ALA A 242 19.76 9.69 17.23
C ALA A 242 20.85 8.98 16.41
N PHE A 243 20.93 9.23 15.10
CA PHE A 243 21.86 8.52 14.20
C PHE A 243 23.35 8.74 14.57
N PRO A 244 23.85 9.96 14.83
CA PRO A 244 25.23 10.19 15.26
C PRO A 244 25.62 9.44 16.53
N LEU A 245 24.67 9.25 17.47
CA LEU A 245 24.92 8.52 18.71
C LEU A 245 25.18 7.02 18.50
N THR A 246 24.75 6.48 17.36
CA THR A 246 25.00 5.07 17.00
C THR A 246 26.27 4.86 16.19
N PHE A 247 26.94 5.93 15.76
CA PHE A 247 28.20 5.86 15.02
C PHE A 247 29.37 5.26 15.82
N PRO A 248 29.56 5.56 17.13
CA PRO A 248 30.64 4.96 17.94
C PRO A 248 30.51 3.44 18.09
N LEU A 249 29.29 2.90 17.97
CA LEU A 249 29.02 1.46 18.07
C LEU A 249 29.36 0.70 16.78
N ILE A 250 29.55 1.40 15.64
CA ILE A 250 30.00 0.79 14.37
C ILE A 250 31.45 0.30 14.46
N LEU A 251 32.30 0.97 15.25
CA LEU A 251 33.74 0.72 15.33
C LEU A 251 34.13 -0.48 16.21
N ILE A 252 33.20 -1.05 16.99
CA ILE A 252 33.47 -2.18 17.90
C ILE A 252 32.96 -3.49 17.28
N PRO A 253 33.83 -4.40 16.81
CA PRO A 253 33.42 -5.63 16.10
C PRO A 253 32.81 -6.72 17.01
N LEU A 254 32.62 -6.46 18.31
CA LEU A 254 32.20 -7.44 19.30
C LEU A 254 30.67 -7.50 19.54
N VAL A 255 29.91 -6.49 19.12
CA VAL A 255 28.44 -6.43 19.32
C VAL A 255 27.75 -6.19 17.98
N PRO A 256 26.71 -6.96 17.60
CA PRO A 256 25.93 -6.67 16.40
C PRO A 256 25.35 -5.26 16.51
N ASN A 257 25.62 -4.40 15.52
CA ASN A 257 25.27 -2.99 15.53
C ASN A 257 23.79 -2.73 15.19
N ILE A 258 22.95 -3.29 16.05
CA ILE A 258 21.49 -3.35 15.97
C ILE A 258 20.84 -1.98 16.21
N PRO A 259 21.33 -1.11 17.14
CA PRO A 259 20.72 0.19 17.35
C PRO A 259 20.78 1.06 16.09
N GLY A 260 21.93 1.09 15.42
CA GLY A 260 22.11 1.85 14.17
C GLY A 260 21.24 1.31 13.03
N PHE A 261 21.21 -0.01 12.83
CA PHE A 261 20.37 -0.63 11.80
C PHE A 261 18.88 -0.34 12.02
N TYR A 262 18.39 -0.47 13.26
CA TYR A 262 17.01 -0.15 13.60
C TYR A 262 16.71 1.33 13.33
N ILE A 263 17.58 2.26 13.74
CA ILE A 263 17.38 3.69 13.48
C ILE A 263 17.35 4.00 11.98
N CYS A 264 18.24 3.42 11.17
CA CYS A 264 18.20 3.58 9.71
C CYS A 264 16.90 3.05 9.10
N TYR A 265 16.48 1.86 9.53
CA TYR A 265 15.19 1.28 9.12
C TYR A 265 14.03 2.21 9.49
N ARG A 266 14.01 2.73 10.73
CA ARG A 266 12.98 3.66 11.19
C ARG A 266 13.01 4.99 10.46
N LEU A 267 14.19 5.51 10.16
CA LEU A 267 14.37 6.72 9.36
C LEU A 267 13.77 6.52 7.96
N TYR A 268 14.09 5.41 7.31
CA TYR A 268 13.56 5.05 5.99
C TYR A 268 12.03 4.97 5.98
N TRP A 269 11.42 4.22 6.91
CA TRP A 269 9.96 4.06 6.96
C TRP A 269 9.23 5.33 7.34
N ASN A 270 9.74 6.11 8.31
CA ASN A 270 9.18 7.42 8.63
C ASN A 270 9.24 8.35 7.42
N PHE A 271 10.35 8.34 6.66
CA PHE A 271 10.47 9.12 5.43
C PHE A 271 9.45 8.69 4.37
N LYS A 272 9.28 7.39 4.12
CA LYS A 272 8.31 6.86 3.15
C LYS A 272 6.88 7.23 3.54
N ALA A 273 6.50 7.03 4.80
CA ALA A 273 5.16 7.37 5.29
C ALA A 273 4.91 8.89 5.25
N PHE A 274 5.90 9.71 5.61
CA PHE A 274 5.84 11.16 5.45
C PHE A 274 5.63 11.57 3.97
N ALA A 275 6.40 10.97 3.06
CA ALA A 275 6.35 11.29 1.65
C ALA A 275 4.99 10.91 1.02
N GLY A 276 4.44 9.74 1.37
CA GLY A 276 3.11 9.33 0.92
C GLY A 276 1.99 10.19 1.49
N ALA A 277 2.06 10.56 2.78
CA ALA A 277 1.11 11.50 3.38
C ALA A 277 1.15 12.88 2.71
N LYS A 278 2.36 13.39 2.43
CA LYS A 278 2.54 14.65 1.71
C LYS A 278 1.94 14.59 0.30
N HIS A 279 2.08 13.47 -0.39
CA HIS A 279 1.52 13.30 -1.73
C HIS A 279 -0.02 13.32 -1.72
N ILE A 280 -0.68 12.74 -0.71
CA ILE A 280 -2.13 12.88 -0.53
C ILE A 280 -2.52 14.35 -0.35
N MET A 281 -1.75 15.12 0.43
CA MET A 281 -1.98 16.55 0.60
C MET A 281 -1.80 17.33 -0.71
N GLU A 282 -0.78 17.00 -1.50
CA GLU A 282 -0.53 17.63 -2.81
C GLU A 282 -1.67 17.35 -3.80
N MET A 283 -2.17 16.11 -3.85
CA MET A 283 -3.34 15.76 -4.66
C MET A 283 -4.62 16.45 -4.18
N TYR A 284 -4.83 16.61 -2.87
CA TYR A 284 -6.00 17.32 -2.35
C TYR A 284 -6.03 18.79 -2.80
N HIS A 285 -4.90 19.48 -2.69
CA HIS A 285 -4.76 20.89 -3.06
C HIS A 285 -4.59 21.14 -4.57
N LYS A 286 -4.64 20.09 -5.39
CA LYS A 286 -4.45 20.15 -6.84
C LYS A 286 -3.07 20.71 -7.25
N ASN A 287 -2.06 20.53 -6.42
CA ASN A 287 -0.73 21.08 -6.65
C ASN A 287 -0.02 20.33 -7.78
N GLN A 288 0.70 21.07 -8.64
CA GLN A 288 1.56 20.49 -9.68
C GLN A 288 0.79 19.52 -10.61
N GLY A 289 -0.49 19.83 -10.85
CA GLY A 289 -1.39 19.04 -11.69
C GLY A 289 -1.78 17.67 -11.09
N SER A 290 -1.32 17.35 -9.89
CA SER A 290 -1.74 16.16 -9.15
C SER A 290 -3.09 16.41 -8.50
N SER A 291 -4.04 15.50 -8.70
CA SER A 291 -5.35 15.55 -8.06
C SER A 291 -5.89 14.14 -7.85
N PHE A 292 -6.85 13.97 -6.94
CA PHE A 292 -7.55 12.71 -6.77
C PHE A 292 -9.07 12.84 -6.92
N GLN A 293 -9.72 11.73 -7.24
CA GLN A 293 -11.17 11.59 -7.30
C GLN A 293 -11.59 10.31 -6.58
N LEU A 294 -12.62 10.41 -5.74
CA LEU A 294 -13.19 9.26 -5.02
C LEU A 294 -14.22 8.53 -5.88
N GLU A 295 -14.14 7.20 -5.90
CA GLU A 295 -15.09 6.34 -6.59
C GLU A 295 -15.62 5.24 -5.67
N TYR A 296 -16.96 5.15 -5.59
CA TYR A 296 -17.60 4.13 -4.77
C TYR A 296 -17.81 2.86 -5.58
N VAL A 297 -17.33 1.74 -5.05
CA VAL A 297 -17.47 0.44 -5.73
C VAL A 297 -18.56 -0.39 -5.05
N PRO A 298 -19.65 -0.74 -5.75
CA PRO A 298 -20.76 -1.52 -5.18
C PRO A 298 -20.33 -2.87 -4.59
N GLU A 299 -19.43 -3.58 -5.26
CA GLU A 299 -18.88 -4.88 -4.84
C GLU A 299 -18.13 -4.74 -3.52
N PHE A 300 -17.29 -3.70 -3.38
CA PHE A 300 -16.60 -3.43 -2.12
C PHE A 300 -17.62 -3.12 -1.03
N THR A 301 -18.64 -2.31 -1.34
CA THR A 301 -19.69 -1.92 -0.40
C THR A 301 -20.46 -3.14 0.11
N LYS A 302 -20.79 -4.10 -0.76
CA LYS A 302 -21.50 -5.34 -0.40
C LYS A 302 -20.70 -6.22 0.58
N SER A 303 -19.40 -6.39 0.34
CA SER A 303 -18.55 -7.19 1.23
C SER A 303 -18.24 -6.41 2.52
N PHE A 304 -18.03 -5.10 2.42
CA PHE A 304 -17.76 -4.20 3.54
C PHE A 304 -18.92 -4.09 4.53
N SER A 305 -20.17 -4.03 4.04
CA SER A 305 -21.35 -3.90 4.91
C SER A 305 -21.56 -5.09 5.85
N LYS A 306 -20.96 -6.25 5.56
CA LYS A 306 -21.03 -7.44 6.43
C LYS A 306 -20.06 -7.39 7.60
N ILE A 307 -19.00 -6.59 7.49
CA ILE A 307 -17.90 -6.51 8.47
C ILE A 307 -17.84 -5.15 9.19
N TYR A 308 -18.61 -4.18 8.72
CA TYR A 308 -18.73 -2.87 9.34
C TYR A 308 -19.89 -2.87 10.35
N ASP A 309 -19.57 -2.53 11.60
CA ASP A 309 -20.54 -2.37 12.66
C ASP A 309 -21.03 -0.92 12.68
N THR A 310 -22.32 -0.72 12.44
CA THR A 310 -22.94 0.61 12.39
C THR A 310 -23.16 1.24 13.77
N GLU A 311 -23.27 0.43 14.82
CA GLU A 311 -23.45 0.94 16.19
C GLU A 311 -22.10 1.42 16.74
N GLU A 312 -21.06 0.63 16.51
CA GLU A 312 -19.69 0.92 16.93
C GLU A 312 -18.91 1.79 15.94
N GLN A 313 -19.51 2.08 14.77
CA GLN A 313 -18.97 2.90 13.68
C GLN A 313 -17.56 2.49 13.22
N ARG A 314 -17.26 1.17 13.25
CA ARG A 314 -15.93 0.61 12.96
C ARG A 314 -15.98 -0.80 12.38
N LEU A 315 -14.87 -1.21 11.77
CA LEU A 315 -14.67 -2.58 11.29
C LEU A 315 -14.44 -3.55 12.44
N LEU A 316 -15.21 -4.63 12.48
CA LEU A 316 -15.08 -5.69 13.49
C LEU A 316 -14.92 -7.06 12.82
N LEU A 317 -13.98 -7.85 13.33
CA LEU A 317 -13.71 -9.23 12.89
C LEU A 317 -13.85 -10.16 14.09
N LYS A 318 -15.09 -10.44 14.52
CA LYS A 318 -15.41 -11.19 15.75
C LYS A 318 -15.75 -12.66 15.48
N ASN A 319 -16.36 -12.98 14.34
CA ASN A 319 -16.84 -14.32 14.00
C ASN A 319 -16.31 -14.80 12.65
N ASP A 320 -16.50 -16.10 12.37
CA ASP A 320 -16.01 -16.73 11.14
C ASP A 320 -16.67 -16.13 9.89
N GLU A 321 -17.95 -15.75 9.96
CA GLU A 321 -18.65 -15.11 8.85
C GLU A 321 -18.03 -13.75 8.46
N GLN A 322 -17.68 -12.91 9.46
CA GLN A 322 -16.99 -11.65 9.24
C GLN A 322 -15.57 -11.87 8.71
N MET A 323 -14.90 -12.93 9.16
CA MET A 323 -13.59 -13.31 8.63
C MET A 323 -13.68 -13.70 7.15
N ASP A 324 -14.66 -14.52 6.76
CA ASP A 324 -14.87 -14.92 5.35
C ASP A 324 -15.26 -13.72 4.47
N ALA A 325 -16.10 -12.82 4.99
CA ALA A 325 -16.45 -11.57 4.31
C ALA A 325 -15.22 -10.64 4.16
N PHE A 326 -14.34 -10.61 5.17
CA PHE A 326 -13.08 -9.88 5.10
C PHE A 326 -12.12 -10.48 4.07
N GLU A 327 -11.98 -11.80 3.99
CA GLU A 327 -11.19 -12.47 2.94
C GLU A 327 -11.69 -12.11 1.55
N THR A 328 -13.02 -12.12 1.37
CA THR A 328 -13.67 -11.74 0.12
C THR A 328 -13.36 -10.29 -0.23
N LEU A 329 -13.55 -9.37 0.73
CA LEU A 329 -13.26 -7.94 0.53
C LEU A 329 -11.79 -7.69 0.18
N VAL A 330 -10.86 -8.33 0.88
CA VAL A 330 -9.42 -8.21 0.63
C VAL A 330 -9.07 -8.66 -0.79
N LYS A 331 -9.72 -9.72 -1.28
CA LYS A 331 -9.55 -10.20 -2.65
C LYS A 331 -10.14 -9.21 -3.66
N ASP A 332 -11.38 -8.77 -3.46
CA ASP A 332 -12.07 -7.85 -4.37
C ASP A 332 -11.31 -6.53 -4.51
N MET A 333 -10.71 -6.04 -3.42
CA MET A 333 -9.96 -4.78 -3.36
C MET A 333 -8.47 -4.92 -3.76
N ASP A 334 -7.99 -6.10 -4.17
CA ASP A 334 -6.57 -6.40 -4.45
C ASP A 334 -5.63 -6.02 -3.28
N LEU A 335 -6.09 -6.31 -2.06
CA LEU A 335 -5.39 -6.04 -0.80
C LEU A 335 -4.68 -7.28 -0.23
N GLU A 336 -4.59 -8.38 -0.97
CA GLU A 336 -4.06 -9.67 -0.48
C GLU A 336 -2.64 -9.53 0.07
N LYS A 337 -1.81 -8.72 -0.58
CA LYS A 337 -0.44 -8.40 -0.12
C LYS A 337 -0.40 -7.54 1.14
N ALA A 338 -1.45 -6.75 1.35
CA ALA A 338 -1.58 -5.83 2.48
C ALA A 338 -2.46 -6.39 3.61
N LYS A 339 -3.04 -7.59 3.45
CA LYS A 339 -4.00 -8.22 4.37
C LYS A 339 -3.56 -8.17 5.83
N ALA A 340 -2.33 -8.57 6.12
CA ALA A 340 -1.81 -8.57 7.49
C ALA A 340 -1.68 -7.15 8.08
N ASN A 341 -1.39 -6.14 7.24
CA ASN A 341 -1.35 -4.74 7.67
C ASN A 341 -2.77 -4.19 7.89
N VAL A 342 -3.73 -4.58 7.07
CA VAL A 342 -5.15 -4.24 7.24
C VAL A 342 -5.69 -4.85 8.54
N GLN A 343 -5.45 -6.13 8.79
CA GLN A 343 -5.82 -6.79 10.04
C GLN A 343 -5.21 -6.09 11.25
N ARG A 344 -3.93 -5.69 11.15
CA ARG A 344 -3.27 -4.90 12.19
C ARG A 344 -3.96 -3.54 12.41
N ALA A 345 -4.40 -2.87 11.34
CA ALA A 345 -5.12 -1.61 11.45
C ALA A 345 -6.45 -1.78 12.21
N ILE A 346 -7.23 -2.79 11.83
CA ILE A 346 -8.48 -3.15 12.51
C ILE A 346 -8.22 -3.46 13.99
N MET A 347 -7.23 -4.29 14.31
CA MET A 347 -6.87 -4.59 15.69
C MET A 347 -6.45 -3.34 16.47
N GLN A 348 -5.53 -2.54 15.94
CA GLN A 348 -5.04 -1.36 16.67
C GLN A 348 -6.13 -0.30 16.88
N GLU A 349 -7.07 -0.12 15.96
CA GLU A 349 -8.18 0.82 16.15
C GLU A 349 -9.28 0.27 17.07
N ASN A 350 -9.44 -1.06 17.16
CA ASN A 350 -10.45 -1.65 18.03
C ASN A 350 -10.03 -1.75 19.51
N TYR A 351 -8.71 -1.76 19.77
CA TYR A 351 -8.12 -1.87 21.11
C TYR A 351 -7.41 -0.58 21.58
N LYS A 352 -7.62 0.55 20.88
CA LYS A 352 -7.33 1.90 21.37
C LYS A 352 -8.50 2.39 22.20
#